data_AF-A0A0U1KPN5-F1
#
_entry.id   AF-A0A0U1KPN5-F1
#
_cell.length_a   1.000
_cell.length_b   1.000
_cell.length_c   1.000
_cell.angle_alpha   90.00
_cell.angle_beta   90.00
_cell.angle_gamma   90.00
#
_symmetry.space_group_name_H-M   'P 1'
#
loop_
_entity.id
_entity.type
_entity.pdbx_description
1 polymer ?
#
loop_
_entity_poly.entity_id
_entity_poly.type
_entity_poly.pdbx_seq_one_letter_code
_entity_poly.pdbx_strand_id
1 'polypeptide(L)'
;MFKKVMLFVGNIIISIISIYAYIYLWIGLSWGEPIQFLSLETGLSILIYSFIFLLYNYLLLRKERNQKMYWLLSLGIGIATVTVIVVIIEFF
;
A
#
# COMPACT_ATOMS: atom_id res chain seq x y z
N MET A 1 -1.20 16.83 16.20
CA MET A 1 -0.69 15.49 16.58
C MET A 1 -1.53 14.37 15.96
N PHE A 2 -2.85 14.35 16.21
CA PHE A 2 -3.79 13.34 15.71
C PHE A 2 -3.71 13.04 14.19
N LYS A 3 -3.68 14.07 13.33
CA LYS A 3 -3.57 13.88 11.87
C LYS A 3 -2.30 13.18 11.41
N LYS A 4 -1.17 13.39 12.11
CA LYS A 4 0.09 12.71 11.79
C LYS A 4 0.01 11.22 12.11
N VAL A 5 -0.62 10.88 13.24
CA VAL A 5 -0.89 9.49 13.63
C VAL A 5 -1.83 8.83 12.62
N MET A 6 -2.91 9.51 12.22
CA MET A 6 -3.81 9.00 11.18
C MET A 6 -3.09 8.76 9.86
N LEU A 7 -2.26 9.71 9.41
CA LEU A 7 -1.48 9.54 8.19
C LEU A 7 -0.56 8.32 8.28
N PHE A 8 0.12 8.12 9.40
CA PHE A 8 1.04 7.01 9.58
C PHE A 8 0.32 5.67 9.62
N VAL A 9 -0.63 5.53 10.55
CA VAL A 9 -1.40 4.30 10.76
C VAL A 9 -2.25 3.97 9.52
N GLY A 10 -2.88 4.97 8.92
CA GLY A 10 -3.69 4.81 7.72
C GLY A 10 -2.88 4.29 6.54
N ASN A 11 -1.71 4.86 6.25
CA ASN A 11 -0.87 4.37 5.15
C ASN A 11 -0.31 2.97 5.43
N ILE A 12 0.04 2.63 6.67
CA ILE A 12 0.42 1.26 7.05
C ILE A 12 -0.71 0.28 6.76
N ILE A 13 -1.93 0.58 7.22
CA ILE A 13 -3.10 -0.26 7.00
C ILE A 13 -3.39 -0.43 5.51
N ILE A 14 -3.31 0.65 4.72
CA ILE A 14 -3.52 0.59 3.26
C ILE A 14 -2.46 -0.29 2.59
N SER A 15 -1.20 -0.17 2.98
CA SER A 15 -0.11 -1.01 2.46
C SER A 15 -0.29 -2.49 2.83
N ILE A 16 -0.75 -2.79 4.05
CA ILE A 16 -1.07 -4.15 4.47
C ILE A 16 -2.23 -4.70 3.61
N ILE A 17 -3.33 -3.94 3.49
CA ILE A 17 -4.50 -4.33 2.69
C ILE A 17 -4.10 -4.60 1.24
N SER A 18 -3.20 -3.80 0.66
CA SER A 18 -2.69 -4.01 -0.70
C SER A 18 -2.01 -5.37 -0.87
N ILE A 19 -1.18 -5.77 0.08
CA ILE A 19 -0.49 -7.06 0.05
C ILE A 19 -1.49 -8.20 0.19
N TYR A 20 -2.46 -8.09 1.10
CA TYR A 20 -3.53 -9.07 1.20
C TYR A 20 -4.37 -9.15 -0.07
N ALA A 21 -4.66 -8.01 -0.70
CA ALA A 21 -5.37 -7.97 -1.98
C ALA A 21 -4.57 -8.70 -3.07
N TYR A 22 -3.25 -8.50 -3.13
CA TYR A 22 -2.37 -9.24 -4.04
C TYR A 22 -2.44 -10.75 -3.79
N ILE A 23 -2.26 -11.18 -2.54
CA ILE A 23 -2.31 -12.60 -2.17
C ILE A 23 -3.67 -13.21 -2.53
N TYR A 24 -4.77 -12.50 -2.26
CA TYR A 24 -6.11 -12.99 -2.57
C TYR A 24 -6.35 -13.11 -4.09
N LEU A 25 -5.89 -12.12 -4.86
CA LEU A 25 -5.93 -12.17 -6.32
C LEU A 25 -5.09 -13.31 -6.87
N TRP A 26 -3.89 -13.52 -6.35
CA TRP A 26 -3.00 -14.62 -6.74
C TRP A 26 -3.63 -15.99 -6.44
N ILE A 27 -4.22 -16.18 -5.25
CA ILE A 27 -4.94 -17.42 -4.91
C ILE A 27 -6.13 -17.65 -5.86
N GLY A 28 -6.89 -16.60 -6.16
CA GLY A 28 -8.12 -16.71 -6.96
C GLY A 28 -7.90 -16.87 -8.46
N LEU A 29 -6.81 -16.28 -9.01
CA LEU A 29 -6.56 -16.21 -10.44
C LEU A 29 -5.43 -17.12 -10.90
N SER A 30 -4.39 -17.31 -10.09
CA SER A 30 -3.17 -18.03 -10.49
C SER A 30 -3.11 -19.50 -10.04
N TRP A 31 -4.07 -19.99 -9.24
CA TRP A 31 -4.30 -21.43 -8.93
C TRP A 31 -3.02 -22.27 -8.66
N GLY A 32 -2.06 -21.72 -7.91
CA GLY A 32 -0.83 -22.42 -7.52
C GLY A 32 0.37 -22.24 -8.46
N GLU A 33 0.26 -21.39 -9.50
CA GLU A 33 1.43 -20.92 -10.22
C GLU A 33 2.35 -20.09 -9.32
N PRO A 34 3.68 -20.19 -9.49
CA PRO A 34 4.63 -19.43 -8.67
C PRO A 34 4.35 -17.92 -8.74
N ILE A 35 4.66 -17.22 -7.65
CA ILE A 35 4.46 -15.77 -7.54
C ILE A 35 5.23 -15.06 -8.66
N GLN A 36 4.49 -14.38 -9.54
CA GLN A 36 5.05 -13.59 -10.64
C GLN A 36 4.84 -12.11 -10.37
N PHE A 37 5.93 -11.35 -10.34
CA PHE A 37 5.91 -9.90 -10.11
C PHE A 37 5.29 -9.13 -11.29
N LEU A 38 5.39 -9.64 -12.52
CA LEU A 38 4.82 -9.02 -13.73
C LEU A 38 3.56 -9.76 -14.18
N SER A 39 2.62 -9.94 -13.26
CA SER A 39 1.36 -10.65 -13.50
C SER A 39 0.17 -9.68 -13.50
N LEU A 40 -0.96 -10.13 -14.04
CA LEU A 40 -2.21 -9.34 -14.07
C LEU A 40 -2.66 -9.00 -12.64
N GLU A 41 -2.47 -9.94 -11.73
CA GLU A 41 -2.76 -9.88 -10.31
C GLU A 41 -1.96 -8.77 -9.64
N THR A 42 -0.66 -8.67 -9.95
CA THR A 42 0.18 -7.56 -9.47
C THR A 42 -0.31 -6.23 -10.02
N GLY A 43 -0.69 -6.17 -11.30
CA GLY A 43 -1.24 -4.96 -11.91
C GLY A 43 -2.53 -4.50 -11.22
N LEU A 44 -3.45 -5.43 -10.97
CA LEU A 44 -4.72 -5.16 -10.28
C LEU A 44 -4.49 -4.73 -8.82
N SER A 45 -3.58 -5.38 -8.10
CA SER A 45 -3.27 -4.99 -6.72
C SER A 45 -2.66 -3.59 -6.65
N ILE A 46 -1.76 -3.25 -7.59
CA ILE A 46 -1.17 -1.91 -7.69
C ILE A 46 -2.24 -0.86 -7.99
N LEU A 47 -3.19 -1.15 -8.88
CA LEU A 47 -4.29 -0.24 -9.19
C LEU A 47 -5.20 0.00 -7.96
N ILE A 48 -5.59 -1.08 -7.27
CA ILE A 48 -6.39 -0.99 -6.04
C ILE A 48 -5.66 -0.19 -4.97
N TYR A 49 -4.38 -0.50 -4.74
CA TYR A 49 -3.54 0.22 -3.79
C TYR A 49 -3.43 1.71 -4.14
N SER A 50 -3.10 2.02 -5.40
CA SER A 50 -2.92 3.40 -5.86
C SER A 50 -4.21 4.19 -5.69
N PHE A 51 -5.36 3.59 -6.02
CA PHE A 51 -6.66 4.23 -5.85
C PHE A 51 -6.97 4.54 -4.37
N ILE A 52 -6.83 3.54 -3.49
CA ILE A 52 -7.10 3.71 -2.04
C ILE A 52 -6.11 4.70 -1.43
N PHE A 53 -4.83 4.59 -1.76
CA PHE A 53 -3.77 5.48 -1.29
C PHE A 53 -4.04 6.93 -1.70
N LEU A 54 -4.34 7.17 -2.98
CA LEU A 54 -4.63 8.50 -3.49
C LEU A 54 -5.88 9.07 -2.83
N LEU A 55 -6.98 8.31 -2.76
CA LEU A 55 -8.23 8.76 -2.19
C LEU A 55 -8.07 9.11 -0.70
N TYR A 56 -7.44 8.23 0.08
CA TYR A 56 -7.21 8.43 1.50
C TYR A 56 -6.34 9.66 1.77
N ASN A 57 -5.17 9.74 1.14
CA ASN A 57 -4.24 10.85 1.33
C ASN A 57 -4.82 12.17 0.81
N TYR A 58 -5.56 12.16 -0.29
CA TYR A 58 -6.25 13.34 -0.79
C TYR A 58 -7.26 13.88 0.22
N LEU A 59 -8.14 13.01 0.76
CA LEU A 59 -9.15 13.40 1.74
C LEU A 59 -8.54 13.93 3.04
N LEU A 60 -7.40 13.36 3.47
CA LEU A 60 -6.70 13.75 4.69
C LEU A 60 -5.88 15.04 4.52
N LEU A 61 -5.23 15.23 3.37
CA LEU A 61 -4.27 16.31 3.13
C LEU A 61 -4.85 17.54 2.45
N ARG A 62 -6.05 17.48 1.86
CA ARG A 62 -6.67 18.61 1.12
C ARG A 62 -6.75 19.94 1.88
N LYS A 63 -6.74 19.93 3.22
CA LYS A 63 -6.81 21.13 4.08
C LYS A 63 -5.47 21.46 4.78
N GLU A 64 -4.39 20.75 4.46
CA GLU A 64 -3.09 20.99 5.09
C GLU A 64 -2.27 22.05 4.36
N ARG A 65 -1.44 22.80 5.10
CA ARG A 65 -0.59 23.86 4.54
C ARG A 65 0.65 23.30 3.84
N ASN A 66 1.22 22.21 4.36
CA ASN A 66 2.43 21.55 3.82
C ASN A 66 2.12 20.24 3.08
N GLN A 67 1.19 20.29 2.12
CA GLN A 67 0.69 19.08 1.44
C GLN A 67 1.81 18.24 0.80
N LYS A 68 2.74 18.88 0.08
CA LYS A 68 3.82 18.18 -0.66
C LYS A 68 4.70 17.31 0.25
N MET A 69 5.06 17.82 1.42
CA MET A 69 5.88 17.08 2.39
C MET A 69 5.15 15.85 2.93
N TYR A 70 3.84 15.99 3.22
CA TYR A 70 3.05 14.88 3.71
C TYR A 70 2.80 13.81 2.66
N TRP A 71 2.63 14.18 1.39
CA TRP A 71 2.57 13.22 0.28
C TRP A 71 3.84 12.37 0.16
N LEU A 72 5.01 13.02 0.26
CA LEU A 72 6.31 12.34 0.27
C LEU A 72 6.46 11.40 1.48
N LEU A 73 6.02 11.84 2.67
CA LEU A 73 6.00 10.99 3.86
C LEU A 73 5.07 9.79 3.69
N SER A 74 3.86 9.98 3.18
CA SER A 74 2.90 8.90 2.94
C SER A 74 3.46 7.86 1.96
N LEU A 75 4.10 8.31 0.88
CA LEU A 75 4.78 7.41 -0.07
C LEU A 75 5.93 6.65 0.60
N GLY A 76 6.76 7.35 1.38
CA GLY A 76 7.87 6.73 2.11
C GLY A 76 7.39 5.66 3.11
N ILE A 77 6.30 5.93 3.83
CA ILE A 77 5.68 4.97 4.75
C ILE A 77 5.16 3.76 3.98
N GLY A 78 4.49 3.99 2.85
CA GLY A 78 3.94 2.90 2.04
C GLY A 78 5.04 1.98 1.51
N ILE A 79 6.11 2.55 0.94
CA ILE A 79 7.26 1.78 0.44
C ILE A 79 7.93 1.03 1.58
N ALA A 80 8.24 1.70 2.69
CA ALA A 80 8.88 1.06 3.83
C ALA A 80 8.05 -0.10 4.40
N THR A 81 6.73 0.08 4.49
CA THR A 81 5.81 -0.96 4.98
C THR A 81 5.82 -2.17 4.05
N VAL A 82 5.71 -1.95 2.74
CA VAL A 82 5.74 -3.04 1.76
C VAL A 82 7.08 -3.77 1.80
N THR A 83 8.19 -3.04 1.81
CA THR A 83 9.54 -3.64 1.90
C THR A 83 9.70 -4.47 3.16
N VAL A 84 9.28 -3.97 4.32
CA VAL A 84 9.35 -4.73 5.59
C VAL A 84 8.54 -6.01 5.49
N ILE A 85 7.32 -5.97 4.94
CA ILE A 85 6.48 -7.17 4.81
C ILE A 85 7.08 -8.17 3.84
N VAL A 86 7.58 -7.72 2.68
CA VAL A 86 8.26 -8.59 1.71
C VAL A 86 9.49 -9.24 2.33
N VAL A 87 10.31 -8.49 3.07
CA VAL A 87 11.46 -9.04 3.81
C VAL A 87 11.01 -10.07 4.84
N ILE A 88 9.93 -9.81 5.59
CA ILE A 88 9.41 -10.79 6.54
C ILE A 88 9.00 -12.07 5.81
N ILE A 89 8.26 -11.98 4.70
CA ILE A 89 7.80 -13.15 3.93
C ILE A 89 8.96 -13.93 3.30
N GLU A 90 10.01 -13.25 2.85
CA GLU A 90 11.16 -13.89 2.21
C GLU A 90 12.06 -14.62 3.22
N PHE A 91 12.19 -14.10 4.44
CA PHE A 91 13.16 -14.58 5.44
C PHE A 91 12.55 -15.37 6.62
N PHE A 92 11.22 -15.47 6.73
CA PHE A 92 10.50 -16.27 7.74
C PHE A 92 9.50 -17.23 7.09
#